data_AF-A0A061ELH0-F1
#
_entry.id   AF-A0A061ELH0-F1
#
_cell.length_a   1.000
_cell.length_b   1.000
_cell.length_c   1.000
_cell.angle_alpha   90.00
_cell.angle_beta   90.00
_cell.angle_gamma   90.00
#
_symmetry.space_group_name_H-M   'P 1'
#
loop_
_entity.id
_entity.type
_entity.pdbx_description
1 polymer ?
#
loop_
_entity_poly.entity_id
_entity_poly.type
_entity_poly.pdbx_seq_one_letter_code
_entity_poly.pdbx_strand_id
1 'polypeptide(L)'
;MAEPMEISSSSEALDLHSIRSRINELSEIHRIDKNKDEGEALSLNSEKLLKDCSLHFESKVKQIIEEYSDVGFLGIEDLDEYLAHLKEELNQVEAESAKISNEIEDLSRNHIEESNILEGNLEGLKYALDSIASQGMEGVEEDPCLDSSMNDEDQSNLMHSNEEQKFEIMELESQIEKNNIILKSLQDLDSMFKRLDTLEQIEDALTGLKVIGFDGNCIRLSLQTYIPKLEGLLCQKTIEDISEPSEMNHELLVEIVDGTMEIKNVEMFPNDVYLGDIIDAAKSFRQLSSNLTVQQTQSSLEWFVGKVQDRIILSTLRRFIVKSTNKSRHSFEYLERDETIVAHLVGGIDAFIKLSQGWPLSKSPLKLLSIKSSDHHSRGISLSLLCKAERV
;
A
#
# COMPACT_ATOMS: atom_id res chain seq x y z
N MET A 1 -47.54 31.29 49.87
CA MET A 1 -47.64 31.36 48.41
C MET A 1 -46.27 31.09 47.84
N ALA A 2 -46.10 29.88 47.31
CA ALA A 2 -45.06 29.46 46.37
C ALA A 2 -45.64 28.22 45.69
N GLU A 3 -45.78 28.28 44.37
CA GLU A 3 -46.46 27.30 43.52
C GLU A 3 -45.67 25.97 43.42
N PRO A 4 -46.34 24.82 43.24
CA PRO A 4 -45.67 23.57 42.93
C PRO A 4 -45.33 23.50 41.44
N MET A 5 -44.10 23.10 41.15
CA MET A 5 -43.56 22.90 39.80
C MET A 5 -44.16 21.62 39.22
N GLU A 6 -45.00 21.76 38.19
CA GLU A 6 -45.56 20.63 37.43
C GLU A 6 -44.43 19.89 36.71
N ILE A 7 -44.23 18.62 37.07
CA ILE A 7 -43.42 17.69 36.29
C ILE A 7 -44.34 17.16 35.19
N SER A 8 -44.19 17.71 33.99
CA SER A 8 -44.85 17.23 32.79
C SER A 8 -44.37 15.81 32.47
N SER A 9 -45.15 14.81 32.87
CA SER A 9 -45.02 13.42 32.44
C SER A 9 -45.61 13.28 31.03
N SER A 10 -44.83 13.59 29.99
CA SER A 10 -45.15 13.16 28.63
C SER A 10 -44.75 11.69 28.49
N SER A 11 -45.60 10.78 28.99
CA SER A 11 -45.54 9.38 28.64
C SER A 11 -46.12 9.24 27.23
N GLU A 12 -45.29 9.42 26.21
CA GLU A 12 -45.59 8.93 24.87
C GLU A 12 -45.81 7.41 24.99
N ALA A 13 -46.99 6.91 24.61
CA ALA A 13 -47.29 5.50 24.67
C ALA A 13 -46.34 4.79 23.69
N LEU A 14 -45.28 4.17 24.23
CA LEU A 14 -44.34 3.37 23.47
C LEU A 14 -45.11 2.29 22.72
N ASP A 15 -45.22 2.47 21.40
CA ASP A 15 -45.86 1.53 20.51
C ASP A 15 -45.16 0.16 20.60
N LEU A 16 -45.92 -0.84 20.99
CA LEU A 16 -45.46 -2.22 21.18
C LEU A 16 -44.89 -2.79 19.89
N HIS A 17 -45.38 -2.31 18.73
CA HIS A 17 -44.86 -2.65 17.41
C HIS A 17 -43.48 -2.03 17.13
N SER A 18 -43.23 -0.81 17.60
CA SER A 18 -41.93 -0.13 17.52
C SER A 18 -40.87 -0.84 18.38
N ILE A 19 -41.23 -1.26 19.60
CA ILE A 19 -40.35 -2.06 20.47
C ILE A 19 -40.01 -3.40 19.81
N ARG A 20 -41.00 -4.07 19.20
CA ARG A 20 -40.79 -5.35 18.49
C ARG A 20 -39.86 -5.19 17.28
N SER A 21 -40.00 -4.10 16.52
CA SER A 21 -39.11 -3.78 15.39
C SER A 21 -37.66 -3.62 15.85
N ARG A 22 -37.44 -2.88 16.94
CA ARG A 22 -36.10 -2.62 17.49
C ARG A 22 -35.40 -3.90 17.97
N ILE A 23 -36.14 -4.82 18.59
CA ILE A 23 -35.62 -6.13 19.04
C ILE A 23 -35.24 -7.00 17.84
N ASN A 24 -36.06 -7.00 16.79
CA ASN A 24 -35.77 -7.73 15.55
C ASN A 24 -34.53 -7.15 14.84
N GLU A 25 -34.40 -5.83 14.76
CA GLU A 25 -33.20 -5.16 14.22
C GLU A 25 -31.94 -5.55 14.99
N LEU A 26 -31.98 -5.55 16.33
CA LEU A 26 -30.85 -6.01 17.16
C LEU A 26 -30.48 -7.47 16.89
N SER A 27 -31.48 -8.34 16.71
CA SER A 27 -31.26 -9.76 16.44
C SER A 27 -30.65 -10.03 15.05
N GLU A 28 -30.99 -9.20 14.06
CA GLU A 28 -30.43 -9.29 12.71
C GLU A 28 -28.98 -8.77 12.68
N ILE A 29 -28.68 -7.67 13.38
CA ILE A 29 -27.29 -7.17 13.53
C ILE A 29 -26.41 -8.25 14.17
N HIS A 30 -26.92 -8.90 15.23
CA HIS A 30 -26.22 -9.99 15.91
C HIS A 30 -25.95 -11.21 15.02
N ARG A 31 -26.92 -11.59 14.17
CA ARG A 31 -26.76 -12.66 13.18
C ARG A 31 -25.71 -12.35 12.11
N ILE A 32 -25.63 -11.10 11.67
CA ILE A 32 -24.70 -10.67 10.63
C ILE A 32 -23.25 -10.75 11.13
N ASP A 33 -22.99 -10.37 12.39
CA ASP A 33 -21.63 -10.46 12.94
C ASP A 33 -21.17 -11.90 13.19
N LYS A 34 -22.08 -12.82 13.52
CA LYS A 34 -21.76 -14.27 13.68
C LYS A 34 -21.36 -14.96 12.37
N ASN A 35 -21.79 -14.43 11.21
CA ASN A 35 -21.56 -15.01 9.89
C ASN A 35 -20.34 -14.44 9.15
N LYS A 36 -19.60 -13.49 9.73
CA LYS A 36 -18.39 -12.94 9.09
C LYS A 36 -17.14 -13.83 9.24
N ASP A 37 -17.20 -14.87 10.08
CA ASP A 37 -16.03 -15.68 10.42
C ASP A 37 -15.83 -16.93 9.54
N GLU A 38 -16.74 -17.21 8.59
CA GLU A 38 -16.63 -18.37 7.67
C GLU A 38 -16.30 -17.93 6.24
N GLY A 39 -15.08 -17.41 6.07
CA GLY A 39 -14.47 -17.10 4.78
C GLY A 39 -13.34 -18.06 4.39
N GLU A 40 -13.58 -19.37 4.38
CA GLU A 40 -12.55 -20.40 4.08
C GLU A 40 -11.86 -20.25 2.71
N ALA A 41 -12.45 -19.50 1.77
CA ALA A 41 -11.89 -19.27 0.44
C ALA A 41 -10.79 -18.18 0.37
N LEU A 42 -10.68 -17.30 1.38
CA LEU A 42 -9.72 -16.19 1.39
C LEU A 42 -8.38 -16.55 2.07
N SER A 43 -8.38 -17.57 2.94
CA SER A 43 -7.22 -17.96 3.77
C SER A 43 -6.11 -18.70 2.99
N LEU A 44 -6.49 -19.65 2.13
CA LEU A 44 -5.54 -20.54 1.43
C LEU A 44 -4.62 -19.82 0.43
N ASN A 45 -5.09 -18.76 -0.24
CA ASN A 45 -4.27 -17.97 -1.16
C ASN A 45 -3.32 -17.02 -0.43
N SER A 46 -3.74 -16.50 0.72
CA SER A 46 -2.92 -15.62 1.57
C SER A 46 -1.73 -16.39 2.17
N GLU A 47 -1.98 -17.61 2.69
CA GLU A 47 -0.93 -18.43 3.30
C GLU A 47 0.15 -18.86 2.29
N LYS A 48 -0.25 -19.14 1.05
CA LYS A 48 0.67 -19.48 -0.03
C LYS A 48 1.54 -18.28 -0.43
N LEU A 49 0.95 -17.09 -0.55
CA LEU A 49 1.70 -15.86 -0.85
C LEU A 49 2.65 -15.47 0.28
N LEU A 50 2.25 -15.65 1.54
CA LEU A 50 3.13 -15.44 2.70
C LEU A 50 4.32 -16.40 2.70
N LYS A 51 4.12 -17.68 2.34
CA LYS A 51 5.21 -18.65 2.19
C LYS A 51 6.16 -18.27 1.05
N ASP A 52 5.63 -17.86 -0.10
CA ASP A 52 6.45 -17.44 -1.24
C ASP A 52 7.26 -16.16 -0.92
N CYS A 53 6.67 -15.20 -0.21
CA CYS A 53 7.35 -14.01 0.29
C CYS A 53 8.45 -14.35 1.30
N SER A 54 8.17 -15.26 2.25
CA SER A 54 9.14 -15.72 3.24
C SER A 54 10.34 -16.41 2.59
N LEU A 55 10.09 -17.28 1.59
CA LEU A 55 11.15 -17.95 0.83
C LEU A 55 11.98 -16.97 -0.01
N HIS A 56 11.33 -15.99 -0.65
CA HIS A 56 12.04 -14.96 -1.41
C HIS A 56 12.90 -14.07 -0.49
N PHE A 57 12.37 -13.70 0.68
CA PHE A 57 13.11 -12.96 1.70
C PHE A 57 14.29 -13.78 2.23
N GLU A 58 14.08 -15.05 2.59
CA GLU A 58 15.14 -15.96 3.03
C GLU A 58 16.24 -16.10 1.97
N SER A 59 15.86 -16.23 0.70
CA SER A 59 16.81 -16.27 -0.42
C SER A 59 17.60 -14.98 -0.55
N LYS A 60 16.96 -13.82 -0.37
CA LYS A 60 17.63 -12.51 -0.42
C LYS A 60 18.56 -12.31 0.76
N VAL A 61 18.16 -12.71 1.95
CA VAL A 61 19.00 -12.67 3.15
C VAL A 61 20.20 -13.60 3.00
N LYS A 62 20.02 -14.82 2.48
CA LYS A 62 21.15 -15.72 2.16
C LYS A 62 22.08 -15.11 1.13
N GLN A 63 21.55 -14.51 0.08
CA GLN A 63 22.34 -13.81 -0.94
C GLN A 63 23.15 -12.67 -0.32
N ILE A 64 22.54 -11.85 0.56
CA ILE A 64 23.23 -10.79 1.29
C ILE A 64 24.34 -11.41 2.16
N ILE A 65 24.04 -12.43 2.97
CA ILE A 65 25.02 -13.09 3.84
C ILE A 65 26.20 -13.65 3.02
N GLU A 66 25.96 -14.27 1.86
CA GLU A 66 27.00 -14.71 0.94
C GLU A 66 27.82 -13.55 0.36
N GLU A 67 27.19 -12.41 0.04
CA GLU A 67 27.87 -11.20 -0.44
C GLU A 67 28.74 -10.52 0.63
N TYR A 68 28.47 -10.76 1.92
CA TYR A 68 29.23 -10.22 3.06
C TYR A 68 30.16 -11.25 3.74
N SER A 69 30.14 -12.54 3.35
CA SER A 69 30.93 -13.58 4.04
C SER A 69 32.44 -13.46 3.82
N ASP A 70 32.89 -12.65 2.86
CA ASP A 70 34.31 -12.47 2.51
C ASP A 70 34.91 -11.18 3.09
N VAL A 71 34.12 -10.41 3.86
CA VAL A 71 34.57 -9.19 4.55
C VAL A 71 34.84 -9.51 6.02
N GLY A 72 36.04 -10.02 6.31
CA GLY A 72 36.58 -10.09 7.67
C GLY A 72 36.93 -8.70 8.22
N PHE A 73 35.94 -7.81 8.30
CA PHE A 73 36.14 -6.42 8.70
C PHE A 73 34.97 -5.86 9.50
N LEU A 74 34.78 -6.43 10.69
CA LEU A 74 34.31 -5.78 11.93
C LEU A 74 34.92 -6.60 13.07
N GLY A 75 35.41 -5.94 14.12
CA GLY A 75 36.03 -6.62 15.25
C GLY A 75 35.10 -7.69 15.80
N ILE A 76 35.59 -8.93 15.90
CA ILE A 76 34.80 -10.11 16.27
C ILE A 76 34.07 -9.91 17.61
N GLU A 77 34.63 -9.08 18.50
CA GLU A 77 34.03 -8.73 19.79
C GLU A 77 32.68 -7.97 19.72
N ASP A 78 32.45 -7.08 18.75
CA ASP A 78 31.23 -6.24 18.74
C ASP A 78 30.03 -6.92 18.04
N LEU A 79 30.30 -7.89 17.15
CA LEU A 79 29.26 -8.59 16.39
C LEU A 79 28.52 -9.62 17.26
N ASP A 80 29.23 -10.30 18.15
CA ASP A 80 28.63 -11.26 19.08
C ASP A 80 27.73 -10.54 20.11
N GLU A 81 28.11 -9.35 20.56
CA GLU A 81 27.28 -8.51 21.45
C GLU A 81 26.03 -8.01 20.72
N TYR A 82 26.15 -7.57 19.47
CA TYR A 82 25.01 -7.17 18.64
C TYR A 82 24.06 -8.34 18.32
N LEU A 83 24.61 -9.53 18.04
CA LEU A 83 23.81 -10.75 17.84
C LEU A 83 23.10 -11.20 19.12
N ALA A 84 23.76 -11.06 20.27
CA ALA A 84 23.14 -11.33 21.57
C ALA A 84 21.99 -10.36 21.84
N HIS A 85 22.17 -9.07 21.57
CA HIS A 85 21.13 -8.04 21.70
C HIS A 85 19.93 -8.32 20.79
N LEU A 86 20.16 -8.60 19.50
CA LEU A 86 19.07 -8.92 18.56
C LEU A 86 18.31 -10.19 18.96
N LYS A 87 19.02 -11.19 19.51
CA LYS A 87 18.38 -12.41 20.02
C LYS A 87 17.54 -12.14 21.27
N GLU A 88 17.96 -11.23 22.13
CA GLU A 88 17.20 -10.79 23.29
C GLU A 88 15.94 -10.03 22.86
N GLU A 89 16.05 -9.08 21.92
CA GLU A 89 14.90 -8.39 21.35
C GLU A 89 13.91 -9.36 20.68
N LEU A 90 14.41 -10.35 19.92
CA LEU A 90 13.56 -11.36 19.30
C LEU A 90 12.78 -12.17 20.35
N ASN A 91 13.43 -12.61 21.43
CA ASN A 91 12.77 -13.35 22.51
C ASN A 91 11.75 -12.48 23.25
N GLN A 92 12.04 -11.19 23.42
CA GLN A 92 11.10 -10.24 24.01
C GLN A 92 9.86 -10.07 23.14
N VAL A 93 10.04 -9.87 21.84
CA VAL A 93 8.92 -9.74 20.87
C VAL A 93 8.11 -11.03 20.82
N GLU A 94 8.74 -12.20 20.87
CA GLU A 94 8.04 -13.49 20.90
C GLU A 94 7.22 -13.66 22.19
N ALA A 95 7.76 -13.24 23.34
CA ALA A 95 7.04 -13.25 24.61
C ALA A 95 5.86 -12.26 24.63
N GLU A 96 6.04 -11.05 24.08
CA GLU A 96 4.96 -10.07 23.92
C GLU A 96 3.89 -10.56 22.94
N SER A 97 4.29 -11.18 21.82
CA SER A 97 3.37 -11.80 20.86
C SER A 97 2.57 -12.93 21.51
N ALA A 98 3.19 -13.77 22.33
CA ALA A 98 2.48 -14.83 23.06
C ALA A 98 1.49 -14.23 24.08
N LYS A 99 1.87 -13.14 24.76
CA LYS A 99 0.98 -12.43 25.68
C LYS A 99 -0.23 -11.84 24.95
N ILE A 100 -0.01 -11.16 23.83
CA ILE A 100 -1.09 -10.59 23.00
C ILE A 100 -2.00 -11.71 22.47
N SER A 101 -1.42 -12.83 22.03
CA SER A 101 -2.20 -13.98 21.58
C SER A 101 -3.12 -14.54 22.67
N ASN A 102 -2.63 -14.65 23.91
CA ASN A 102 -3.45 -15.08 25.04
C ASN A 102 -4.56 -14.07 25.37
N GLU A 103 -4.25 -12.77 25.30
CA GLU A 103 -5.23 -11.71 25.53
C GLU A 103 -6.33 -11.69 24.47
N ILE A 104 -5.99 -11.93 23.20
CA ILE A 104 -6.95 -12.10 22.11
C ILE A 104 -7.84 -13.32 22.36
N GLU A 105 -7.27 -14.45 22.79
CA GLU A 105 -8.03 -15.66 23.09
C GLU A 105 -9.02 -15.43 24.24
N ASP A 106 -8.57 -14.80 25.34
CA ASP A 106 -9.44 -14.48 26.48
C ASP A 106 -10.53 -13.47 26.09
N LEU A 107 -10.20 -12.46 25.29
CA LEU A 107 -11.18 -11.48 24.81
C LEU A 107 -12.20 -12.12 23.86
N SER A 108 -11.76 -13.03 22.98
CA SER A 108 -12.65 -13.81 22.11
C SER A 108 -13.58 -14.71 22.92
N ARG A 109 -13.07 -15.35 23.97
CA ARG A 109 -13.87 -16.19 24.86
C ARG A 109 -14.93 -15.38 25.59
N ASN A 110 -14.55 -14.24 26.15
CA ASN A 110 -15.46 -13.32 26.83
C ASN A 110 -16.52 -12.77 25.87
N HIS A 111 -16.13 -12.38 24.65
CA HIS A 111 -17.05 -11.91 23.63
C HIS A 111 -18.11 -12.97 23.29
N ILE A 112 -17.71 -14.25 23.14
CA ILE A 112 -18.66 -15.35 22.90
C ILE A 112 -19.61 -15.52 24.10
N GLU A 113 -19.11 -15.43 25.33
CA GLU A 113 -19.94 -15.55 26.54
C GLU A 113 -20.95 -14.39 26.67
N GLU A 114 -20.50 -13.14 26.48
CA GLU A 114 -21.35 -11.95 26.49
C GLU A 114 -22.38 -11.98 25.35
N SER A 115 -21.97 -12.46 24.16
CA SER A 115 -22.84 -12.71 23.02
C SER A 115 -23.96 -13.69 23.36
N ASN A 116 -23.65 -14.81 24.02
CA ASN A 116 -24.64 -15.81 24.43
C ASN A 116 -25.59 -15.26 25.51
N ILE A 117 -25.09 -14.45 26.43
CA ILE A 117 -25.92 -13.77 27.45
C ILE A 117 -26.89 -12.79 26.77
N LEU A 118 -26.40 -12.01 25.80
CA LEU A 118 -27.23 -11.07 25.04
C LEU A 118 -28.31 -11.79 24.22
N GLU A 119 -27.97 -12.89 23.56
CA GLU A 119 -28.91 -13.74 22.83
C GLU A 119 -30.02 -14.27 23.76
N GLY A 120 -29.66 -14.79 24.94
CA GLY A 120 -30.64 -15.25 25.94
C GLY A 120 -31.54 -14.13 26.47
N ASN A 121 -31.00 -12.92 26.68
CA ASN A 121 -31.78 -11.76 27.11
C ASN A 121 -32.76 -11.29 26.03
N LEU A 122 -32.35 -11.28 24.76
CA LEU A 122 -33.21 -10.94 23.63
C LEU A 122 -34.34 -11.96 23.46
N GLU A 123 -34.04 -13.26 23.62
CA GLU A 123 -35.05 -14.31 23.59
C GLU A 123 -36.04 -14.17 24.76
N GLY A 124 -35.56 -13.92 25.98
CA GLY A 124 -36.41 -13.66 27.15
C GLY A 124 -37.32 -12.44 26.98
N LEU A 125 -36.79 -11.35 26.41
CA LEU A 125 -37.56 -10.13 26.13
C LEU A 125 -38.65 -10.39 25.08
N LYS A 126 -38.35 -11.21 24.05
CA LYS A 126 -39.32 -11.63 23.04
C LYS A 126 -40.47 -12.44 23.65
N TYR A 127 -40.17 -13.40 24.53
CA TYR A 127 -41.20 -14.16 25.24
C TYR A 127 -42.07 -13.27 26.15
N ALA A 128 -41.47 -12.31 26.85
CA ALA A 128 -42.21 -11.37 27.69
C ALA A 128 -43.16 -10.48 26.85
N LEU A 129 -42.70 -10.02 25.69
CA LEU A 129 -43.50 -9.21 24.77
C LEU A 129 -44.68 -9.99 24.18
N ASP A 130 -44.43 -11.24 23.77
CA ASP A 130 -45.49 -12.14 23.28
C ASP A 130 -46.52 -12.47 24.39
N SER A 131 -46.08 -12.58 25.64
CA SER A 131 -46.98 -12.74 26.81
C SER A 131 -47.85 -11.51 27.06
N ILE A 132 -47.30 -10.30 26.95
CA ILE A 132 -48.06 -9.04 27.09
C ILE A 132 -49.08 -8.89 25.96
N ALA A 133 -48.70 -9.26 24.73
CA ALA A 133 -49.61 -9.27 23.58
C ALA A 133 -50.78 -10.28 23.78
N SER A 134 -50.53 -11.41 24.44
CA SER A 134 -51.57 -12.42 24.71
C SER A 134 -52.56 -12.02 25.83
N GLN A 135 -52.17 -11.13 26.74
CA GLN A 135 -53.03 -10.62 27.83
C GLN A 135 -53.87 -9.40 27.42
N GLY A 136 -53.61 -8.80 26.25
CA GLY A 136 -54.33 -7.62 25.75
C GLY A 136 -55.71 -7.90 25.13
N MET A 137 -56.22 -9.12 25.21
CA MET A 137 -57.47 -9.53 24.55
C MET A 137 -58.40 -10.31 25.49
N GLU A 138 -58.80 -9.70 26.61
CA GLU A 138 -59.93 -10.20 27.39
C GLU A 138 -60.76 -9.02 27.91
N GLY A 139 -61.75 -8.62 27.08
CA GLY A 139 -62.90 -7.83 27.52
C GLY A 139 -63.17 -6.55 26.73
N VAL A 140 -63.84 -6.66 25.57
CA VAL A 140 -64.93 -5.75 25.14
C VAL A 140 -65.85 -6.53 24.19
N GLU A 141 -67.08 -6.83 24.63
CA GLU A 141 -68.21 -7.25 23.78
C GLU A 141 -69.12 -6.03 23.46
N GLU A 142 -69.98 -6.24 22.44
CA GLU A 142 -71.17 -5.46 21.97
C GLU A 142 -70.88 -4.27 21.01
N ASP A 143 -71.58 -4.03 19.89
CA ASP A 143 -72.58 -4.67 18.99
C ASP A 143 -72.72 -3.69 17.76
N PRO A 144 -73.24 -4.08 16.57
CA PRO A 144 -73.17 -3.28 15.35
C PRO A 144 -74.42 -2.42 15.12
N CYS A 145 -74.27 -1.29 14.43
CA CYS A 145 -75.42 -0.61 13.83
C CYS A 145 -75.08 0.04 12.48
N LEU A 146 -75.92 -0.29 11.50
CA LEU A 146 -76.05 0.29 10.16
C LEU A 146 -76.44 1.77 10.23
N ASP A 147 -75.95 2.63 9.34
CA ASP A 147 -76.72 2.98 8.13
C ASP A 147 -75.98 3.95 7.18
N SER A 148 -76.43 3.91 5.93
CA SER A 148 -75.95 4.56 4.72
C SER A 148 -75.96 6.09 4.74
N SER A 149 -75.06 6.69 3.94
CA SER A 149 -75.38 7.90 3.18
C SER A 149 -74.62 7.91 1.86
N MET A 150 -75.37 7.67 0.78
CA MET A 150 -74.97 8.01 -0.58
C MET A 150 -74.66 9.51 -0.66
N ASN A 151 -73.56 9.87 -1.32
CA ASN A 151 -73.45 11.10 -2.09
C ASN A 151 -72.33 10.91 -3.12
N ASP A 152 -72.74 10.46 -4.30
CA ASP A 152 -72.05 10.71 -5.56
C ASP A 152 -72.17 12.21 -5.85
N GLU A 153 -71.04 12.92 -5.91
CA GLU A 153 -70.79 14.05 -6.82
C GLU A 153 -69.39 14.61 -6.53
N ASP A 154 -68.37 14.13 -7.27
CA ASP A 154 -67.28 14.96 -7.82
C ASP A 154 -66.24 14.09 -8.54
N GLN A 155 -66.61 13.61 -9.74
CA GLN A 155 -65.67 12.93 -10.66
C GLN A 155 -65.09 13.87 -11.74
N SER A 156 -65.30 15.19 -11.64
CA SER A 156 -64.81 16.15 -12.65
C SER A 156 -63.46 16.80 -12.35
N ASN A 157 -62.86 16.56 -11.16
CA ASN A 157 -61.55 17.13 -10.79
C ASN A 157 -60.38 16.12 -10.80
N LEU A 158 -60.62 14.87 -11.20
CA LEU A 158 -59.59 13.82 -11.16
C LEU A 158 -58.67 13.79 -12.40
N MET A 159 -59.11 14.34 -13.53
CA MET A 159 -58.33 14.33 -14.78
C MET A 159 -57.30 15.46 -14.86
N HIS A 160 -57.60 16.64 -14.30
CA HIS A 160 -56.70 17.81 -14.34
C HIS A 160 -55.56 17.72 -13.30
N SER A 161 -55.83 17.11 -12.15
CA SER A 161 -54.85 16.87 -11.09
C SER A 161 -53.79 15.82 -11.47
N ASN A 162 -54.16 14.84 -12.29
CA ASN A 162 -53.26 13.79 -12.75
C ASN A 162 -52.23 14.30 -13.79
N GLU A 163 -52.60 15.26 -14.65
CA GLU A 163 -51.67 15.87 -15.58
C GLU A 163 -50.68 16.82 -14.88
N GLU A 164 -51.14 17.66 -13.95
CA GLU A 164 -50.28 18.54 -13.14
C GLU A 164 -49.28 17.74 -12.29
N GLN A 165 -49.73 16.67 -11.62
CA GLN A 165 -48.85 15.77 -10.87
C GLN A 165 -47.81 15.09 -11.77
N LYS A 166 -48.18 14.74 -13.01
CA LYS A 166 -47.25 14.14 -13.98
C LYS A 166 -46.18 15.13 -14.47
N PHE A 167 -46.53 16.39 -14.65
CA PHE A 167 -45.56 17.44 -14.97
C PHE A 167 -44.60 17.71 -13.81
N GLU A 168 -45.11 17.76 -12.57
CA GLU A 168 -44.31 17.93 -11.36
C GLU A 168 -43.34 16.75 -11.14
N ILE A 169 -43.77 15.52 -11.42
CA ILE A 169 -42.89 14.33 -11.38
C ILE A 169 -41.76 14.44 -12.40
N MET A 170 -42.03 14.82 -13.65
CA MET A 170 -40.98 15.01 -14.67
C MET A 170 -40.00 16.14 -14.30
N GLU A 171 -40.49 17.23 -13.69
CA GLU A 171 -39.66 18.33 -13.23
C GLU A 171 -38.75 17.88 -12.08
N LEU A 172 -39.28 17.13 -11.12
CA LEU A 172 -38.52 16.51 -10.03
C LEU A 172 -37.49 15.51 -10.56
N GLU A 173 -37.84 14.65 -11.53
CA GLU A 173 -36.90 13.72 -12.17
C GLU A 173 -35.77 14.47 -12.88
N SER A 174 -36.09 15.53 -13.64
CA SER A 174 -35.09 16.39 -14.27
C SER A 174 -34.18 17.07 -13.24
N GLN A 175 -34.75 17.47 -12.09
CA GLN A 175 -34.00 18.10 -11.02
C GLN A 175 -33.09 17.10 -10.29
N ILE A 176 -33.56 15.86 -10.08
CA ILE A 176 -32.77 14.76 -9.53
C ILE A 176 -31.61 14.44 -10.46
N GLU A 177 -31.83 14.34 -11.78
CA GLU A 177 -30.76 14.07 -12.74
C GLU A 177 -29.70 15.18 -12.73
N LYS A 178 -30.13 16.44 -12.70
CA LYS A 178 -29.22 17.59 -12.57
C LYS A 178 -28.42 17.53 -11.27
N ASN A 179 -29.07 17.22 -10.16
CA ASN A 179 -28.41 17.07 -8.86
C ASN A 179 -27.42 15.88 -8.86
N ASN A 180 -27.72 14.78 -9.53
CA ASN A 180 -26.81 13.64 -9.68
C ASN A 180 -25.55 14.02 -10.47
N ILE A 181 -25.67 14.79 -11.54
CA ILE A 181 -24.52 15.30 -12.31
C ILE A 181 -23.65 16.22 -11.44
N ILE A 182 -24.27 17.08 -10.64
CA ILE A 182 -23.57 17.98 -9.71
C ILE A 182 -22.85 17.16 -8.63
N LEU A 183 -23.54 16.19 -8.01
CA LEU A 183 -22.97 15.31 -7.00
C LEU A 183 -21.76 14.55 -7.53
N LYS A 184 -21.85 14.02 -8.76
CA LYS A 184 -20.72 13.36 -9.42
C LYS A 184 -19.54 14.31 -9.62
N SER A 185 -19.80 15.53 -10.10
CA SER A 185 -18.76 16.55 -10.29
C SER A 185 -18.10 16.96 -8.96
N LEU A 186 -18.87 17.03 -7.86
CA LEU A 186 -18.35 17.32 -6.53
C LEU A 186 -17.50 16.16 -5.99
N GLN A 187 -17.90 14.91 -6.25
CA GLN A 187 -17.16 13.72 -5.84
C GLN A 187 -15.83 13.61 -6.61
N ASP A 188 -15.83 13.91 -7.91
CA ASP A 188 -14.63 13.97 -8.74
C ASP A 188 -13.67 15.06 -8.23
N LEU A 189 -14.22 16.22 -7.82
CA LEU A 189 -13.45 17.32 -7.22
C LEU A 189 -12.85 16.95 -5.86
N ASP A 190 -13.61 16.30 -4.97
CA ASP A 190 -13.11 15.79 -3.68
C ASP A 190 -11.98 14.76 -3.85
N SER A 191 -12.14 13.85 -4.83
CA SER A 191 -11.08 12.90 -5.20
C SER A 191 -9.81 13.61 -5.67
N MET A 192 -9.95 14.66 -6.48
CA MET A 192 -8.83 15.47 -6.93
C MET A 192 -8.12 16.19 -5.78
N PHE A 193 -8.86 16.76 -4.82
CA PHE A 193 -8.26 17.42 -3.63
C PHE A 193 -7.45 16.43 -2.78
N LYS A 194 -8.01 15.24 -2.49
CA LYS A 194 -7.27 14.20 -1.76
C LYS A 194 -5.96 13.79 -2.46
N ARG A 195 -5.99 13.73 -3.79
CA ARG A 195 -4.80 13.42 -4.60
C ARG A 195 -3.75 14.54 -4.54
N LEU A 196 -4.18 15.80 -4.50
CA LEU A 196 -3.26 16.93 -4.31
C LEU A 196 -2.65 16.93 -2.90
N ASP A 197 -3.45 16.70 -1.86
CA ASP A 197 -2.97 16.65 -0.47
C ASP A 197 -1.91 15.53 -0.28
N THR A 198 -2.18 14.34 -0.83
CA THR A 198 -1.20 13.24 -0.81
C THR A 198 0.07 13.57 -1.57
N LEU A 199 -0.03 14.31 -2.67
CA LEU A 199 1.12 14.68 -3.47
C LEU A 199 1.97 15.75 -2.79
N GLU A 200 1.35 16.71 -2.10
CA GLU A 200 2.03 17.69 -1.24
C GLU A 200 2.79 17.00 -0.11
N GLN A 201 2.19 16.00 0.55
CA GLN A 201 2.87 15.19 1.57
C GLN A 201 4.10 14.45 1.02
N ILE A 202 4.04 13.97 -0.23
CA ILE A 202 5.17 13.30 -0.88
C ILE A 202 6.28 14.31 -1.22
N GLU A 203 5.92 15.51 -1.69
CA GLU A 203 6.87 16.61 -1.94
C GLU A 203 7.59 17.02 -0.66
N ASP A 204 6.88 17.09 0.47
CA ASP A 204 7.46 17.38 1.79
C ASP A 204 8.38 16.25 2.31
N ALA A 205 8.04 14.99 2.03
CA ALA A 205 8.81 13.84 2.49
C ALA A 205 10.13 13.64 1.71
N LEU A 206 10.16 14.00 0.42
CA LEU A 206 11.28 13.72 -0.48
C LEU A 206 12.03 14.98 -0.87
N THR A 207 13.30 15.07 -0.46
CA THR A 207 14.14 16.22 -0.77
C THR A 207 14.39 16.33 -2.29
N GLY A 208 14.21 17.53 -2.84
CA GLY A 208 14.47 17.81 -4.25
C GLY A 208 13.39 17.31 -5.21
N LEU A 209 12.28 16.76 -4.70
CA LEU A 209 11.10 16.49 -5.49
C LEU A 209 10.28 17.77 -5.66
N LYS A 210 9.69 17.97 -6.84
CA LYS A 210 8.71 19.02 -7.08
C LYS A 210 7.66 18.55 -8.06
N VAL A 211 6.39 18.80 -7.76
CA VAL A 211 5.30 18.58 -8.72
C VAL A 211 5.28 19.72 -9.72
N ILE A 212 5.41 19.41 -11.01
CA ILE A 212 5.43 20.42 -12.08
C ILE A 212 4.17 20.39 -12.96
N GLY A 213 3.39 19.32 -12.90
CA GLY A 213 2.13 19.24 -13.60
C GLY A 213 1.30 18.06 -13.13
N PHE A 214 -0.01 18.25 -13.17
CA PHE A 214 -0.99 17.23 -12.85
C PHE A 214 -2.14 17.36 -13.84
N ASP A 215 -2.31 16.36 -14.70
CA ASP A 215 -3.34 16.33 -15.73
C ASP A 215 -4.08 14.99 -15.67
N GLY A 216 -5.27 15.01 -15.09
CA GLY A 216 -6.07 13.80 -14.87
C GLY A 216 -5.31 12.76 -14.06
N ASN A 217 -4.86 11.69 -14.71
CA ASN A 217 -4.11 10.58 -14.10
C ASN A 217 -2.61 10.62 -14.35
N CYS A 218 -2.12 11.67 -15.00
CA CYS A 218 -0.71 11.84 -15.27
C CYS A 218 -0.13 12.86 -14.30
N ILE A 219 0.86 12.43 -13.54
CA ILE A 219 1.63 13.26 -12.63
C ILE A 219 2.99 13.51 -13.28
N ARG A 220 3.35 14.78 -13.44
CA ARG A 220 4.67 15.19 -13.91
C ARG A 220 5.47 15.73 -12.73
N LEU A 221 6.57 15.07 -12.44
CA LEU A 221 7.46 15.36 -11.33
C LEU A 221 8.81 15.83 -11.85
N SER A 222 9.39 16.82 -11.19
CA SER A 222 10.78 17.23 -11.33
C SER A 222 11.57 16.71 -10.14
N LEU A 223 12.69 16.06 -10.40
CA LEU A 223 13.52 15.38 -9.41
C LEU A 223 14.94 15.93 -9.47
N GLN A 224 15.29 16.73 -8.48
CA GLN A 224 16.65 17.21 -8.25
C GLN A 224 17.35 16.26 -7.28
N THR A 225 18.26 15.44 -7.80
CA THR A 225 19.00 14.43 -7.04
C THR A 225 20.40 14.90 -6.76
N TYR A 226 20.79 14.93 -5.48
CA TYR A 226 22.12 15.32 -5.05
C TYR A 226 23.07 14.12 -5.07
N ILE A 227 24.16 14.21 -5.85
CA ILE A 227 25.14 13.13 -5.95
C ILE A 227 26.17 13.29 -4.83
N PRO A 228 26.33 12.30 -3.92
CA PRO A 228 27.29 12.39 -2.83
C PRO A 228 28.72 12.43 -3.36
N LYS A 229 29.58 13.23 -2.71
CA LYS A 229 31.00 13.29 -3.06
C LYS A 229 31.67 11.96 -2.74
N LEU A 230 32.41 11.44 -3.72
CA LEU A 230 33.11 10.16 -3.62
C LEU A 230 34.44 10.25 -2.83
N GLU A 231 34.78 11.44 -2.35
CA GLU A 231 36.09 11.80 -1.77
C GLU A 231 36.46 11.02 -0.48
N GLY A 232 35.50 10.30 0.12
CA GLY A 232 35.73 9.43 1.29
C GLY A 232 35.68 7.91 1.04
N LEU A 233 35.24 7.45 -0.14
CA LEU A 233 34.97 6.02 -0.39
C LEU A 233 36.10 5.31 -1.15
N LEU A 234 36.83 6.02 -2.00
CA LEU A 234 37.98 5.49 -2.73
C LEU A 234 39.28 5.81 -1.99
N CYS A 235 39.67 4.97 -1.03
CA CYS A 235 41.02 4.99 -0.51
C CYS A 235 42.02 4.92 -1.69
N GLN A 236 42.81 5.99 -1.90
CA GLN A 236 44.02 6.12 -2.73
C GLN A 236 43.99 6.92 -4.05
N LYS A 237 42.91 7.55 -4.50
CA LYS A 237 43.02 8.55 -5.57
C LYS A 237 42.17 9.78 -5.31
N THR A 238 42.85 10.90 -5.06
CA THR A 238 42.33 12.23 -5.38
C THR A 238 42.02 12.27 -6.87
N ILE A 239 40.76 12.09 -7.21
CA ILE A 239 40.27 12.41 -8.55
C ILE A 239 40.21 13.94 -8.57
N GLU A 240 41.17 14.58 -9.24
CA GLU A 240 41.44 16.03 -9.23
C GLU A 240 40.29 16.92 -9.79
N ASP A 241 39.09 16.38 -10.04
CA ASP A 241 38.03 17.05 -10.79
C ASP A 241 36.68 17.09 -10.05
N ILE A 242 36.68 17.07 -8.70
CA ILE A 242 35.44 17.00 -7.91
C ILE A 242 35.40 18.09 -6.82
N SER A 243 35.32 19.36 -7.22
CA SER A 243 35.16 20.43 -6.23
C SER A 243 33.70 20.65 -5.76
N GLU A 244 32.68 20.19 -6.51
CA GLU A 244 31.26 20.47 -6.19
C GLU A 244 30.39 19.21 -6.17
N PRO A 245 29.40 19.11 -5.26
CA PRO A 245 28.37 18.08 -5.38
C PRO A 245 27.62 18.30 -6.71
N SER A 246 27.63 17.29 -7.57
CA SER A 246 26.89 17.36 -8.84
C SER A 246 25.42 17.14 -8.53
N GLU A 247 24.56 18.05 -9.00
CA GLU A 247 23.12 17.85 -9.00
C GLU A 247 22.71 17.22 -10.34
N MET A 248 21.85 16.21 -10.28
CA MET A 248 21.23 15.58 -11.45
C MET A 248 19.75 15.92 -11.45
N ASN A 249 19.26 16.44 -12.59
CA ASN A 249 17.86 16.79 -12.75
C ASN A 249 17.21 15.79 -13.70
N HIS A 250 16.16 15.13 -13.21
CA HIS A 250 15.35 14.20 -13.96
C HIS A 250 13.89 14.62 -13.89
N GLU A 251 13.14 14.42 -14.96
CA GLU A 251 11.69 14.54 -14.96
C GLU A 251 11.05 13.15 -15.05
N LEU A 252 10.01 12.93 -14.26
CA LEU A 252 9.22 11.70 -14.28
C LEU A 252 7.80 12.02 -14.72
N LEU A 253 7.31 11.31 -15.73
CA LEU A 253 5.91 11.28 -16.09
C LEU A 253 5.32 9.95 -15.59
N VAL A 254 4.54 10.03 -14.52
CA VAL A 254 3.92 8.89 -13.85
C VAL A 254 2.44 8.86 -14.20
N GLU A 255 2.01 7.82 -14.91
CA GLU A 255 0.59 7.53 -15.11
C GLU A 255 0.11 6.67 -13.94
N ILE A 256 -0.93 7.14 -13.25
CA ILE A 256 -1.58 6.41 -12.15
C ILE A 256 -2.91 5.80 -12.56
N VAL A 257 -3.38 4.80 -11.81
CA VAL A 257 -4.68 4.17 -12.02
C VAL A 257 -5.80 5.09 -11.48
N ASP A 258 -6.92 5.17 -12.21
CA ASP A 258 -8.09 5.97 -11.80
C ASP A 258 -8.53 5.66 -10.36
N GLY A 259 -8.67 6.72 -9.56
CA GLY A 259 -9.14 6.62 -8.18
C GLY A 259 -8.11 6.09 -7.17
N THR A 260 -6.89 5.74 -7.59
CA THR A 260 -5.81 5.31 -6.70
C THR A 260 -4.51 6.06 -6.99
N MET A 261 -3.52 5.98 -6.07
CA MET A 261 -2.17 6.52 -6.29
C MET A 261 -1.20 5.44 -6.81
N GLU A 262 -1.74 4.40 -7.45
CA GLU A 262 -0.97 3.25 -7.93
C GLU A 262 -0.35 3.51 -9.30
N ILE A 263 0.89 3.07 -9.48
CA ILE A 263 1.66 3.31 -10.70
C ILE A 263 1.23 2.35 -11.81
N LYS A 264 0.79 2.90 -12.95
CA LYS A 264 0.44 2.16 -14.17
C LYS A 264 1.59 2.14 -15.16
N ASN A 265 2.14 3.30 -15.47
CA ASN A 265 3.24 3.48 -16.40
C ASN A 265 4.15 4.63 -15.97
N VAL A 266 5.42 4.58 -16.35
CA VAL A 266 6.40 5.63 -16.02
C VAL A 266 7.33 5.87 -17.19
N GLU A 267 7.54 7.15 -17.50
CA GLU A 267 8.59 7.62 -18.41
C GLU A 267 9.52 8.57 -17.67
N MET A 268 10.82 8.49 -17.95
CA MET A 268 11.84 9.33 -17.32
C MET A 268 12.63 10.09 -18.38
N PHE A 269 12.94 11.36 -18.07
CA PHE A 269 13.66 12.26 -18.96
C PHE A 269 14.82 12.94 -18.22
N PRO A 270 16.06 12.86 -18.72
CA PRO A 270 16.49 11.99 -19.83
C PRO A 270 16.34 10.50 -19.48
N ASN A 271 16.17 9.63 -20.48
CA ASN A 271 16.07 8.18 -20.30
C ASN A 271 17.48 7.55 -20.20
N ASP A 272 18.26 8.02 -19.23
CA ASP A 272 19.65 7.63 -18.99
C ASP A 272 19.82 6.72 -17.77
N VAL A 273 18.71 6.29 -17.15
CA VAL A 273 18.68 5.37 -16.01
C VAL A 273 17.63 4.29 -16.26
N TYR A 274 17.99 3.03 -16.03
CA TYR A 274 17.07 1.91 -16.20
C TYR A 274 16.17 1.74 -14.96
N LEU A 275 14.86 1.77 -15.16
CA LEU A 275 13.86 1.68 -14.08
C LEU A 275 12.95 0.44 -14.17
N GLY A 276 13.18 -0.47 -15.11
CA GLY A 276 12.23 -1.57 -15.40
C GLY A 276 11.95 -2.47 -14.20
N ASP A 277 13.00 -2.83 -13.45
CA ASP A 277 12.91 -3.62 -12.23
C ASP A 277 12.15 -2.90 -11.09
N ILE A 278 12.31 -1.58 -10.98
CA ILE A 278 11.62 -0.75 -9.98
C ILE A 278 10.13 -0.64 -10.33
N ILE A 279 9.81 -0.46 -11.61
CA ILE A 279 8.41 -0.42 -12.09
C ILE A 279 7.73 -1.76 -11.85
N ASP A 280 8.40 -2.87 -12.14
CA ASP A 280 7.88 -4.21 -11.90
C ASP A 280 7.65 -4.45 -10.40
N ALA A 281 8.59 -4.05 -9.55
CA ALA A 281 8.45 -4.14 -8.10
C ALA A 281 7.29 -3.29 -7.56
N ALA A 282 7.10 -2.07 -8.06
CA ALA A 282 5.97 -1.22 -7.70
C ALA A 282 4.62 -1.87 -8.09
N LYS A 283 4.55 -2.49 -9.28
CA LYS A 283 3.38 -3.23 -9.74
C LYS A 283 3.12 -4.51 -8.93
N SER A 284 4.15 -5.18 -8.42
CA SER A 284 4.00 -6.32 -7.51
C SER A 284 3.54 -5.90 -6.11
N PHE A 285 3.98 -4.74 -5.63
CA PHE A 285 3.55 -4.19 -4.33
C PHE A 285 2.03 -4.09 -4.24
N ARG A 286 1.37 -3.72 -5.35
CA ARG A 286 -0.08 -3.71 -5.55
C ARG A 286 -0.77 -5.04 -5.22
N GLN A 287 -0.17 -6.18 -5.60
CA GLN A 287 -0.77 -7.50 -5.35
C GLN A 287 -0.71 -7.92 -3.88
N LEU A 288 0.25 -7.36 -3.14
CA LEU A 288 0.48 -7.72 -1.74
C LEU A 288 -0.34 -6.83 -0.81
N SER A 289 -0.41 -5.52 -1.09
CA SER A 289 -1.14 -4.55 -0.28
C SER A 289 -2.66 -4.69 -0.37
N SER A 290 -3.20 -5.25 -1.45
CA SER A 290 -4.65 -5.52 -1.55
C SER A 290 -5.13 -6.61 -0.58
N ASN A 291 -4.22 -7.42 -0.02
CA ASN A 291 -4.54 -8.56 0.86
C ASN A 291 -4.21 -8.31 2.33
N LEU A 292 -3.52 -7.21 2.66
CA LEU A 292 -3.05 -6.92 4.01
C LEU A 292 -3.47 -5.51 4.41
N THR A 293 -4.38 -5.40 5.39
CA THR A 293 -4.78 -4.13 6.04
C THR A 293 -3.69 -3.57 6.94
N VAL A 294 -2.41 -3.73 6.55
CA VAL A 294 -1.29 -3.19 7.30
C VAL A 294 -1.10 -1.76 6.83
N GLN A 295 -1.25 -0.86 7.81
CA GLN A 295 -1.01 0.56 7.75
C GLN A 295 0.42 0.83 7.24
N GLN A 296 0.59 0.89 5.92
CA GLN A 296 1.84 1.32 5.31
C GLN A 296 1.93 2.83 5.51
N THR A 297 2.91 3.27 6.29
CA THR A 297 3.18 4.68 6.58
C THR A 297 3.64 5.46 5.34
N GLN A 298 3.98 4.75 4.26
CA GLN A 298 4.56 5.31 3.04
C GLN A 298 3.69 5.00 1.81
N SER A 299 3.38 6.02 1.00
CA SER A 299 2.57 5.81 -0.21
C SER A 299 3.36 5.03 -1.28
N SER A 300 2.67 4.26 -2.14
CA SER A 300 3.32 3.51 -3.24
C SER A 300 4.12 4.42 -4.18
N LEU A 301 3.67 5.67 -4.36
CA LEU A 301 4.34 6.66 -5.18
C LEU A 301 5.60 7.19 -4.49
N GLU A 302 5.55 7.46 -3.19
CA GLU A 302 6.69 7.91 -2.40
C GLU A 302 7.83 6.88 -2.41
N TRP A 303 7.49 5.60 -2.15
CA TRP A 303 8.46 4.50 -2.23
C TRP A 303 9.12 4.45 -3.62
N PHE A 304 8.31 4.55 -4.67
CA PHE A 304 8.80 4.50 -6.04
C PHE A 304 9.76 5.64 -6.35
N VAL A 305 9.38 6.89 -6.03
CA VAL A 305 10.22 8.07 -6.29
C VAL A 305 11.52 7.97 -5.50
N GLY A 306 11.47 7.53 -4.24
CA GLY A 306 12.68 7.26 -3.46
C GLY A 306 13.61 6.22 -4.11
N LYS A 307 13.05 5.14 -4.67
CA LYS A 307 13.84 4.15 -5.42
C LYS A 307 14.41 4.67 -6.72
N VAL A 308 13.71 5.58 -7.40
CA VAL A 308 14.26 6.27 -8.58
C VAL A 308 15.44 7.15 -8.18
N GLN A 309 15.35 7.91 -7.08
CA GLN A 309 16.47 8.72 -6.57
C GLN A 309 17.70 7.84 -6.23
N ASP A 310 17.50 6.76 -5.47
CA ASP A 310 18.56 5.79 -5.15
C ASP A 310 19.25 5.27 -6.42
N ARG A 311 18.46 4.94 -7.44
CA ARG A 311 18.94 4.42 -8.71
C ARG A 311 19.73 5.47 -9.49
N ILE A 312 19.26 6.72 -9.56
CA ILE A 312 19.99 7.83 -10.20
C ILE A 312 21.36 8.03 -9.54
N ILE A 313 21.41 8.03 -8.20
CA ILE A 313 22.65 8.15 -7.45
C ILE A 313 23.61 7.01 -7.81
N LEU A 314 23.17 5.77 -7.68
CA LEU A 314 24.00 4.60 -7.95
C LEU A 314 24.49 4.57 -9.40
N SER A 315 23.60 4.76 -10.38
CA SER A 315 23.97 4.74 -11.79
C SER A 315 24.96 5.85 -12.14
N THR A 316 24.79 7.04 -11.58
CA THR A 316 25.73 8.16 -11.77
C THR A 316 27.11 7.84 -11.20
N LEU A 317 27.18 7.36 -9.96
CA LEU A 317 28.44 7.00 -9.32
C LEU A 317 29.15 5.85 -10.05
N ARG A 318 28.40 4.83 -10.48
CA ARG A 318 28.92 3.69 -11.26
C ARG A 318 29.54 4.16 -12.58
N ARG A 319 28.81 4.97 -13.36
CA ARG A 319 29.32 5.56 -14.62
C ARG A 319 30.57 6.39 -14.37
N PHE A 320 30.57 7.19 -13.32
CA PHE A 320 31.71 8.04 -12.97
C PHE A 320 32.96 7.22 -12.65
N ILE A 321 32.86 6.23 -11.77
CA ILE A 321 34.01 5.38 -11.39
C ILE A 321 34.55 4.63 -12.61
N VAL A 322 33.66 4.01 -13.39
CA VAL A 322 34.02 3.28 -14.60
C VAL A 322 34.75 4.19 -15.59
N LYS A 323 34.21 5.38 -15.86
CA LYS A 323 34.82 6.36 -16.76
C LYS A 323 36.18 6.86 -16.26
N SER A 324 36.31 7.12 -14.95
CA SER A 324 37.56 7.58 -14.35
C SER A 324 38.67 6.51 -14.34
N THR A 325 38.30 5.24 -14.45
CA THR A 325 39.25 4.11 -14.46
C THR A 325 39.81 3.84 -15.87
N ASN A 326 39.22 4.43 -16.92
CA ASN A 326 39.65 4.23 -18.29
C ASN A 326 41.04 4.80 -18.57
N LYS A 327 41.86 4.02 -19.26
CA LYS A 327 43.21 4.42 -19.71
C LYS A 327 43.43 3.97 -21.16
N SER A 328 44.53 4.40 -21.77
CA SER A 328 44.87 4.01 -23.15
C SER A 328 45.07 2.50 -23.36
N ARG A 329 45.28 1.71 -22.30
CA ARG A 329 45.52 0.27 -22.35
C ARG A 329 44.33 -0.60 -21.95
N HIS A 330 43.31 -0.03 -21.33
CA HIS A 330 42.11 -0.74 -20.90
C HIS A 330 40.94 0.23 -20.83
N SER A 331 39.78 -0.21 -21.33
CA SER A 331 38.54 0.53 -21.23
C SER A 331 37.50 -0.30 -20.53
N PHE A 332 36.71 0.34 -19.69
CA PHE A 332 35.62 -0.22 -18.94
C PHE A 332 34.32 0.43 -19.44
N GLU A 333 33.32 -0.40 -19.68
CA GLU A 333 31.96 -0.01 -20.04
C GLU A 333 31.00 -0.49 -18.95
N TYR A 334 30.08 0.38 -18.54
CA TYR A 334 29.03 0.02 -17.58
C TYR A 334 27.73 -0.28 -18.33
N LEU A 335 27.27 -1.52 -18.23
CA LEU A 335 25.99 -1.98 -18.74
C LEU A 335 24.97 -1.96 -17.60
N GLU A 336 24.11 -0.96 -17.62
CA GLU A 336 23.18 -0.70 -16.52
C GLU A 336 22.10 -1.78 -16.36
N ARG A 337 21.51 -2.24 -17.47
CA ARG A 337 20.44 -3.24 -17.47
C ARG A 337 20.86 -4.55 -16.80
N ASP A 338 22.08 -4.98 -17.06
CA ASP A 338 22.62 -6.25 -16.55
C ASP A 338 23.39 -6.06 -15.24
N GLU A 339 23.52 -4.82 -14.76
CA GLU A 339 24.40 -4.43 -13.66
C GLU A 339 25.81 -5.04 -13.79
N THR A 340 26.38 -4.95 -15.00
CA THR A 340 27.70 -5.49 -15.31
C THR A 340 28.66 -4.42 -15.77
N ILE A 341 29.93 -4.59 -15.44
CA ILE A 341 31.04 -3.86 -16.04
C ILE A 341 31.72 -4.78 -17.04
N VAL A 342 31.89 -4.32 -18.27
CA VAL A 342 32.72 -4.97 -19.28
C VAL A 342 34.09 -4.30 -19.28
N ALA A 343 35.13 -5.06 -18.97
CA ALA A 343 36.51 -4.61 -19.03
C ALA A 343 37.15 -5.11 -20.32
N HIS A 344 37.42 -4.20 -21.25
CA HIS A 344 38.16 -4.44 -22.48
C HIS A 344 39.66 -4.36 -22.19
N LEU A 345 40.31 -5.52 -22.24
CA LEU A 345 41.71 -5.71 -21.94
C LEU A 345 42.56 -5.80 -23.21
N VAL A 346 43.87 -5.58 -23.05
CA VAL A 346 44.84 -5.72 -24.14
C VAL A 346 44.80 -7.15 -24.71
N GLY A 347 44.78 -7.25 -26.04
CA GLY A 347 44.79 -8.53 -26.75
C GLY A 347 43.42 -9.06 -27.14
N GLY A 348 42.39 -8.20 -27.17
CA GLY A 348 41.04 -8.58 -27.61
C GLY A 348 40.38 -9.52 -26.62
N ILE A 349 40.43 -9.16 -25.33
CA ILE A 349 39.85 -9.94 -24.24
C ILE A 349 38.87 -9.05 -23.48
N ASP A 350 37.66 -9.55 -23.29
CA ASP A 350 36.61 -8.90 -22.52
C ASP A 350 36.36 -9.68 -21.23
N ALA A 351 36.48 -9.01 -20.08
CA ALA A 351 36.10 -9.56 -18.79
C ALA A 351 34.76 -8.97 -18.34
N PHE A 352 33.80 -9.83 -18.02
CA PHE A 352 32.47 -9.46 -17.56
C PHE A 352 32.44 -9.55 -16.04
N ILE A 353 32.18 -8.42 -15.38
CA ILE A 353 32.20 -8.28 -13.93
C ILE A 353 30.79 -7.93 -13.47
N LYS A 354 30.22 -8.73 -12.57
CA LYS A 354 28.94 -8.45 -11.93
C LYS A 354 29.14 -7.49 -10.76
N LEU A 355 28.28 -6.48 -10.70
CA LEU A 355 28.22 -5.57 -9.56
C LEU A 355 27.46 -6.19 -8.40
N SER A 356 27.95 -5.95 -7.18
CA SER A 356 27.26 -6.28 -5.94
C SER A 356 26.21 -5.22 -5.61
N GLN A 357 25.22 -5.60 -4.80
CA GLN A 357 24.17 -4.67 -4.38
C GLN A 357 24.77 -3.51 -3.57
N GLY A 358 24.39 -2.27 -3.92
CA GLY A 358 24.89 -1.07 -3.25
C GLY A 358 26.29 -0.61 -3.66
N TRP A 359 27.02 -1.33 -4.52
CA TRP A 359 28.27 -0.82 -5.09
C TRP A 359 27.98 0.42 -5.96
N PRO A 360 28.74 1.52 -5.85
CA PRO A 360 30.04 1.66 -5.18
C PRO A 360 30.00 2.21 -3.74
N LEU A 361 28.81 2.43 -3.17
CA LEU A 361 28.67 2.95 -1.81
C LEU A 361 29.00 1.87 -0.76
N SER A 362 28.72 0.60 -1.06
CA SER A 362 29.14 -0.55 -0.27
C SER A 362 30.55 -1.03 -0.66
N LYS A 363 31.31 -1.52 0.32
CA LYS A 363 32.63 -2.14 0.12
C LYS A 363 32.53 -3.60 -0.38
N SER A 364 31.38 -3.99 -0.89
CA SER A 364 31.12 -5.36 -1.33
C SER A 364 32.01 -5.74 -2.52
N PRO A 365 32.53 -6.98 -2.55
CA PRO A 365 33.44 -7.42 -3.59
C PRO A 365 32.71 -7.56 -4.94
N LEU A 366 33.42 -7.20 -6.02
CA LEU A 366 32.92 -7.39 -7.38
C LEU A 366 33.19 -8.82 -7.85
N LYS A 367 32.20 -9.45 -8.51
CA LYS A 367 32.31 -10.85 -8.94
C LYS A 367 32.64 -10.94 -10.42
N LEU A 368 33.78 -11.54 -10.76
CA LEU A 368 34.09 -11.87 -12.15
C LEU A 368 33.17 -13.00 -12.65
N LEU A 369 32.38 -12.72 -13.70
CA LEU A 369 31.47 -13.68 -14.31
C LEU A 369 32.17 -14.55 -15.35
N SER A 370 32.87 -13.93 -16.29
CA SER A 370 33.53 -14.63 -17.39
C SER A 370 34.60 -13.78 -18.05
N ILE A 371 35.51 -14.44 -18.75
CA ILE A 371 36.50 -13.82 -19.63
C ILE A 371 36.30 -14.43 -21.01
N LYS A 372 36.13 -13.60 -22.03
CA LYS A 372 35.91 -14.00 -23.42
C LYS A 372 36.91 -13.30 -24.33
N SER A 373 37.22 -13.91 -25.47
CA SER A 373 37.92 -13.17 -26.54
C SER A 373 36.90 -12.35 -27.31
N SER A 374 37.24 -11.09 -27.62
CA SER A 374 36.43 -10.17 -28.42
C SER A 374 36.35 -10.61 -29.88
N ASP A 375 37.33 -11.39 -30.37
CA ASP A 375 37.34 -11.91 -31.73
C ASP A 375 36.58 -13.25 -31.80
N HIS A 376 35.41 -13.23 -32.45
CA HIS A 376 34.59 -14.43 -32.72
C HIS A 376 35.27 -15.48 -33.64
N HIS A 377 36.52 -15.27 -34.06
CA HIS A 377 37.18 -16.04 -35.11
C HIS A 377 38.55 -16.64 -34.76
N SER A 378 39.08 -16.51 -33.54
CA SER A 378 40.40 -17.05 -33.20
C SER A 378 40.45 -17.91 -31.94
N ARG A 379 41.33 -18.92 -32.02
CA ARG A 379 41.65 -19.97 -31.03
C ARG A 379 41.61 -19.45 -29.60
N GLY A 380 41.04 -20.28 -28.72
CA GLY A 380 40.74 -19.98 -27.32
C GLY A 380 41.83 -19.21 -26.57
N ILE A 381 41.38 -18.48 -25.56
CA ILE A 381 42.17 -17.62 -24.67
C ILE A 381 43.45 -18.34 -24.27
N SER A 382 44.61 -17.78 -24.62
CA SER A 382 45.90 -18.36 -24.27
C SER A 382 46.04 -18.36 -22.73
N LEU A 383 46.12 -19.55 -22.11
CA LEU A 383 46.19 -19.75 -20.66
C LEU A 383 47.32 -18.95 -19.97
N SER A 384 48.34 -18.54 -20.74
CA SER A 384 49.42 -17.66 -20.29
C SER A 384 48.96 -16.27 -19.82
N LEU A 385 47.76 -15.80 -20.23
CA LEU A 385 47.18 -14.52 -19.79
C LEU A 385 46.37 -14.65 -18.49
N LEU A 386 45.90 -15.84 -18.13
CA LEU A 386 45.04 -16.08 -16.96
C LEU A 386 45.83 -16.32 -15.66
N CYS A 387 47.14 -16.52 -15.72
CA CYS A 387 47.95 -16.98 -14.57
C CYS A 387 48.67 -15.88 -13.76
N LYS A 388 48.20 -14.62 -13.76
CA LYS A 388 48.76 -13.57 -12.88
C LYS A 388 47.69 -12.90 -12.02
N ALA A 389 47.04 -13.69 -11.18
CA ALA A 389 46.37 -13.20 -9.97
C ALA A 389 47.03 -13.92 -8.78
N GLU A 390 48.22 -13.48 -8.41
CA GLU A 390 48.88 -13.92 -7.18
C GLU A 390 48.24 -13.15 -6.02
N ARG A 391 47.73 -13.89 -5.02
CA ARG A 391 47.15 -13.34 -3.79
C ARG A 391 48.16 -12.39 -3.13
N VAL A 392 47.75 -11.16 -2.87
CA VAL A 392 48.39 -10.28 -1.88
C VAL A 392 47.47 -10.22 -0.66
#